data_AF-A0A1S4EPI8-F1
#
_entry.id   AF-A0A1S4EPI8-F1
#
_cell.length_a   1.000
_cell.length_b   1.000
_cell.length_c   1.000
_cell.angle_alpha   90.00
_cell.angle_beta   90.00
_cell.angle_gamma   90.00
#
_symmetry.space_group_name_H-M   'P 1'
#
loop_
_entity.id
_entity.type
_entity.pdbx_description
1 polymer ?
#
loop_
_entity_poly.entity_id
_entity_poly.type
_entity_poly.pdbx_seq_one_letter_code
_entity_poly.pdbx_strand_id
1 'polypeptide(L)'
;MIGFTNKMTFLERLQNYVFIFFMHFYMNRVVIQGQNELAKKYFNHTGKPTIQEMARNKSILLLTNSWLYQYPRPVFPNTINVGPTHIGDTKPLPEDLATWIEGAEKGVIYFSLGSNMRSASLEESKRSAILTTFAKFPQYRVIWKWEEEQLPGLPSNVICRKWLPQHDLLAHPKIKLFITQGGLQSLQESVYFEVPLIGIPFFGDQDYNVKIIKNLGIGTYMDFDSVSTEVLYNLMKEVLYNTSYMDTVKRISALSKTQMMSPRDTAVWWIEYVLKSGGNLRHLQPDHWDMPWYQYFGLDVFLVLLSPVILVLYGIYKIISRCKRKSSGEKLKKSSKWLPQQDLLAHPNIKLFITQGGLQSLQESVYFEVPLIGIPFFGDQDYNVKIIKNLGIGTYMTFDSINAENLYSNVKEILYNNSYMDTVKRISALSKTQMMSPRDTAVWWIEYVLKSGGNLRHLQPDYWDMPWYQYYGLDVFLVLLSPVILVLYGIYKIISISRRKSSGEKLKKS
;
A
#
# COMPACT_ATOMS: atom_id res chain seq x y z
N MET A 1 3.59 -8.41 11.66
CA MET A 1 2.38 -7.57 11.66
C MET A 1 1.49 -8.05 12.80
N ILE A 2 0.54 -7.25 13.33
CA ILE A 2 -0.37 -7.69 14.42
C ILE A 2 -1.57 -8.49 13.88
N GLY A 3 -1.60 -8.77 12.58
CA GLY A 3 -2.65 -9.58 11.96
C GLY A 3 -4.05 -8.94 11.97
N PHE A 4 -4.21 -7.64 12.25
CA PHE A 4 -5.52 -6.99 12.14
C PHE A 4 -5.98 -6.88 10.67
N THR A 5 -7.30 -6.82 10.48
CA THR A 5 -7.91 -6.57 9.17
C THR A 5 -8.03 -5.07 8.89
N ASN A 6 -8.53 -4.70 7.72
CA ASN A 6 -8.90 -3.31 7.42
C ASN A 6 -10.08 -2.79 8.27
N LYS A 7 -10.86 -3.69 8.88
CA LYS A 7 -11.88 -3.36 9.89
C LYS A 7 -11.30 -3.55 11.28
N MET A 8 -11.10 -2.44 11.99
CA MET A 8 -10.54 -2.41 13.34
C MET A 8 -11.47 -1.66 14.29
N THR A 9 -11.68 -2.25 15.46
CA THR A 9 -12.20 -1.58 16.65
C THR A 9 -11.26 -0.47 17.11
N PHE A 10 -11.73 0.40 18.00
CA PHE A 10 -10.90 1.45 18.58
C PHE A 10 -9.63 0.89 19.23
N LEU A 11 -9.75 -0.20 20.01
CA LEU A 11 -8.62 -0.79 20.71
C LEU A 11 -7.59 -1.39 19.75
N GLU A 12 -8.05 -2.07 18.70
CA GLU A 12 -7.16 -2.59 17.64
C GLU A 12 -6.45 -1.45 16.89
N ARG A 13 -7.15 -0.35 16.60
CA ARG A 13 -6.51 0.85 16.00
C ARG A 13 -5.44 1.44 16.91
N LEU A 14 -5.72 1.57 18.21
CA LEU A 14 -4.75 2.07 19.20
C LEU A 14 -3.52 1.17 19.28
N GLN A 15 -3.72 -0.16 19.38
CA GLN A 15 -2.64 -1.15 19.38
C GLN A 15 -1.83 -1.09 18.09
N ASN A 16 -2.49 -1.01 16.93
CA ASN A 16 -1.84 -0.88 15.64
C ASN A 16 -0.98 0.37 15.56
N TYR A 17 -1.48 1.51 16.05
CA TYR A 17 -0.73 2.77 16.07
C TYR A 17 0.53 2.67 16.92
N VAL A 18 0.41 2.14 18.15
CA VAL A 18 1.54 1.94 19.06
C VAL A 18 2.58 0.99 18.45
N PHE A 19 2.13 -0.10 17.84
CA PHE A 19 3.02 -1.06 17.19
C PHE A 19 3.72 -0.49 15.97
N ILE A 20 3.03 0.28 15.11
CA ILE A 20 3.67 0.93 13.94
C ILE A 20 4.76 1.89 14.42
N PHE A 21 4.50 2.68 15.46
CA PHE A 21 5.49 3.58 16.03
C PHE A 21 6.70 2.80 16.57
N PHE A 22 6.46 1.75 17.36
CA PHE A 22 7.50 0.88 17.89
C PHE A 22 8.32 0.23 16.76
N MET A 23 7.65 -0.33 15.74
CA MET A 23 8.30 -0.97 14.61
C MET A 23 9.10 0.02 13.78
N HIS A 24 8.60 1.23 13.57
CA HIS A 24 9.36 2.28 12.87
C HIS A 24 10.65 2.62 13.64
N PHE A 25 10.56 2.77 14.96
CA PHE A 25 11.73 2.97 15.81
C PHE A 25 12.69 1.78 15.75
N TYR A 26 12.19 0.56 15.95
CA TYR A 26 12.98 -0.67 15.95
C TYR A 26 13.68 -0.89 14.60
N MET A 27 12.98 -0.73 13.49
CA MET A 27 13.56 -0.85 12.15
C MET A 27 14.69 0.15 11.96
N ASN A 28 14.45 1.44 12.23
CA ASN A 28 15.45 2.49 11.98
C ASN A 28 16.66 2.44 12.92
N ARG A 29 16.45 2.07 14.19
CA ARG A 29 17.49 2.16 15.23
C ARG A 29 18.22 0.84 15.46
N VAL A 30 17.56 -0.30 15.22
CA VAL A 30 18.13 -1.62 15.46
C VAL A 30 18.42 -2.32 14.13
N VAL A 31 17.38 -2.59 13.34
CA VAL A 31 17.52 -3.45 12.15
C VAL A 31 18.43 -2.83 11.10
N ILE A 32 18.15 -1.60 10.67
CA ILE A 32 18.93 -1.02 9.57
C ILE A 32 20.35 -0.65 10.03
N GLN A 33 20.56 -0.32 11.31
CA GLN A 33 21.92 -0.15 11.84
C GLN A 33 22.70 -1.47 11.80
N GLY A 34 22.08 -2.57 12.24
CA GLY A 34 22.66 -3.90 12.09
C GLY A 34 22.96 -4.26 10.64
N GLN A 35 22.06 -3.93 9.70
CA GLN A 35 22.29 -4.14 8.27
C GLN A 35 23.46 -3.30 7.73
N ASN A 36 23.63 -2.05 8.17
CA ASN A 36 24.79 -1.24 7.81
C ASN A 36 26.10 -1.88 8.29
N GLU A 37 26.14 -2.42 9.50
CA GLU A 37 27.32 -3.10 10.03
C GLU A 37 27.62 -4.41 9.27
N LEU A 38 26.58 -5.20 8.94
CA LEU A 38 26.73 -6.37 8.09
C LEU A 38 27.21 -5.99 6.68
N ALA A 39 26.70 -4.90 6.11
CA ALA A 39 27.11 -4.40 4.80
C ALA A 39 28.60 -4.01 4.80
N LYS A 40 29.06 -3.30 5.84
CA LYS A 40 30.49 -2.97 6.01
C LYS A 40 31.34 -4.23 6.12
N LYS A 41 30.93 -5.19 6.95
CA LYS A 41 31.69 -6.41 7.25
C LYS A 41 31.82 -7.35 6.05
N TYR A 42 30.75 -7.56 5.29
CA TYR A 42 30.70 -8.61 4.26
C TYR A 42 30.79 -8.08 2.82
N PHE A 43 30.53 -6.78 2.58
CA PHE A 43 30.42 -6.22 1.22
C PHE A 43 31.35 -5.02 0.95
N ASN A 44 32.34 -4.76 1.82
CA ASN A 44 33.23 -3.59 1.72
C ASN A 44 32.45 -2.29 1.46
N HIS A 45 31.39 -2.08 2.25
CA HIS A 45 30.46 -0.96 2.07
C HIS A 45 30.91 0.33 2.80
N THR A 46 32.22 0.50 3.00
CA THR A 46 32.79 1.68 3.66
C THR A 46 32.79 2.87 2.69
N GLY A 47 32.28 4.03 3.11
CA GLY A 47 32.21 5.24 2.29
C GLY A 47 31.10 5.22 1.21
N LYS A 48 30.23 4.22 1.21
CA LYS A 48 29.06 4.12 0.32
C LYS A 48 27.77 4.56 1.06
N PRO A 49 26.69 4.92 0.33
CA PRO A 49 25.42 5.29 0.96
C PRO A 49 24.88 4.20 1.88
N THR A 50 24.41 4.57 3.06
CA THR A 50 23.78 3.67 4.02
C THR A 50 22.58 2.93 3.41
N ILE A 51 22.19 1.80 4.01
CA ILE A 51 20.99 1.07 3.59
C ILE A 51 19.74 1.99 3.59
N GLN A 52 19.63 2.90 4.56
CA GLN A 52 18.56 3.91 4.60
C GLN A 52 18.59 4.85 3.39
N GLU A 53 19.77 5.38 3.05
CA GLU A 53 19.94 6.28 1.90
C GLU A 53 19.64 5.56 0.58
N MET A 54 20.07 4.30 0.43
CA MET A 54 19.72 3.49 -0.74
C MET A 54 18.21 3.22 -0.81
N ALA A 55 17.57 2.90 0.32
CA ALA A 55 16.12 2.70 0.38
C ALA A 55 15.32 3.97 0.03
N ARG A 56 15.87 5.16 0.31
CA ARG A 56 15.30 6.46 -0.08
C ARG A 56 15.62 6.80 -1.55
N ASN A 57 16.77 6.40 -2.07
CA ASN A 57 17.18 6.71 -3.44
C ASN A 57 16.76 5.63 -4.44
N LYS A 58 15.55 5.09 -4.32
CA LYS A 58 15.01 4.10 -5.28
C LYS A 58 14.10 4.78 -6.30
N SER A 59 14.32 4.51 -7.60
CA SER A 59 13.47 5.03 -8.67
C SER A 59 12.08 4.39 -8.63
N ILE A 60 12.02 3.07 -8.44
CA ILE A 60 10.79 2.28 -8.30
C ILE A 60 10.95 1.19 -7.25
N LEU A 61 9.82 0.72 -6.71
CA LEU A 61 9.70 -0.47 -5.85
C LEU A 61 8.77 -1.46 -6.54
N LEU A 62 9.31 -2.60 -6.96
CA LEU A 62 8.51 -3.70 -7.51
C LEU A 62 8.00 -4.59 -6.38
N LEU A 63 6.69 -4.74 -6.27
CA LEU A 63 6.03 -5.62 -5.31
C LEU A 63 5.50 -6.85 -6.03
N THR A 64 5.95 -8.04 -5.61
CA THR A 64 5.55 -9.33 -6.20
C THR A 64 4.20 -9.83 -5.67
N ASN A 65 3.27 -8.89 -5.43
CA ASN A 65 1.95 -9.18 -4.90
C ASN A 65 0.87 -8.74 -5.90
N SER A 66 -0.37 -9.16 -5.68
CA SER A 66 -1.54 -8.70 -6.44
C SER A 66 -2.44 -7.91 -5.50
N TRP A 67 -3.19 -6.96 -6.06
CA TRP A 67 -4.24 -6.23 -5.34
C TRP A 67 -5.34 -7.15 -4.80
N LEU A 68 -5.43 -8.36 -5.33
CA LEU A 68 -6.35 -9.40 -4.86
C LEU A 68 -6.04 -9.90 -3.44
N TYR A 69 -4.77 -9.85 -3.03
CA TYR A 69 -4.30 -10.43 -1.76
C TYR A 69 -3.99 -9.37 -0.68
N GLN A 70 -4.50 -8.15 -0.86
CA GLN A 70 -4.28 -7.05 0.06
C GLN A 70 -5.58 -6.28 0.29
N TYR A 71 -5.66 -5.64 1.45
CA TYR A 71 -6.65 -4.58 1.63
C TYR A 71 -6.25 -3.33 0.84
N PRO A 72 -7.23 -2.62 0.23
CA PRO A 72 -6.97 -1.35 -0.45
C PRO A 72 -6.23 -0.36 0.44
N ARG A 73 -5.14 0.19 -0.09
CA ARG A 73 -4.35 1.22 0.58
C ARG A 73 -3.70 2.16 -0.43
N PRO A 74 -3.47 3.43 -0.05
CA PRO A 74 -2.68 4.34 -0.87
C PRO A 74 -1.27 3.80 -1.09
N VAL A 75 -0.80 3.85 -2.33
CA VAL A 75 0.60 3.60 -2.69
C VAL A 75 1.10 4.75 -3.55
N PHE A 76 2.40 5.00 -3.51
CA PHE A 76 3.02 6.02 -4.35
C PHE A 76 3.15 5.53 -5.80
N PRO A 77 3.18 6.43 -6.79
CA PRO A 77 3.32 6.07 -8.21
C PRO A 77 4.57 5.22 -8.52
N ASN A 78 5.65 5.37 -7.74
CA ASN A 78 6.84 4.54 -7.88
C ASN A 78 6.73 3.12 -7.27
N THR A 79 5.61 2.78 -6.65
CA THR A 79 5.36 1.46 -6.07
C THR A 79 4.51 0.64 -7.01
N ILE A 80 5.14 -0.27 -7.74
CA ILE A 80 4.51 -1.04 -8.81
C ILE A 80 4.18 -2.42 -8.29
N ASN A 81 2.90 -2.75 -8.29
CA ASN A 81 2.45 -4.11 -8.01
C ASN A 81 2.55 -4.94 -9.29
N VAL A 82 3.54 -5.82 -9.36
CA VAL A 82 3.79 -6.63 -10.58
C VAL A 82 3.07 -7.97 -10.55
N GLY A 83 2.48 -8.39 -9.43
CA GLY A 83 1.90 -9.74 -9.32
C GLY A 83 2.93 -10.80 -8.91
N PRO A 84 2.47 -12.05 -8.68
CA PRO A 84 3.35 -13.15 -8.29
C PRO A 84 4.29 -13.53 -9.44
N THR A 85 5.59 -13.27 -9.28
CA THR A 85 6.61 -13.58 -10.31
C THR A 85 7.20 -14.99 -10.20
N HIS A 86 6.94 -15.69 -9.09
CA HIS A 86 7.44 -17.04 -8.82
C HIS A 86 6.60 -18.13 -9.48
N ILE A 87 5.34 -17.82 -9.82
CA ILE A 87 4.42 -18.73 -10.48
C ILE A 87 4.76 -18.74 -11.98
N GLY A 88 5.09 -19.91 -12.51
CA GLY A 88 5.36 -20.12 -13.93
C GLY A 88 4.89 -21.47 -14.41
N ASP A 89 5.53 -21.96 -15.47
CA ASP A 89 5.23 -23.27 -16.06
C ASP A 89 5.44 -24.40 -15.05
N THR A 90 4.61 -25.43 -15.15
CA THR A 90 4.65 -26.60 -14.28
C THR A 90 5.55 -27.68 -14.88
N LYS A 91 6.13 -28.49 -14.00
CA LYS A 91 6.97 -29.63 -14.36
C LYS A 91 6.28 -30.94 -13.96
N PRO A 92 6.56 -32.04 -14.66
CA PRO A 92 6.08 -33.35 -14.25
C PRO A 92 6.55 -33.69 -12.83
N LEU A 93 5.63 -34.27 -12.03
CA LEU A 93 5.96 -34.75 -10.70
C LEU A 93 6.84 -36.00 -10.76
N PRO A 94 7.70 -36.23 -9.74
CA PRO A 94 8.39 -37.50 -9.55
C PRO A 94 7.42 -38.69 -9.60
N GLU A 95 7.83 -39.80 -10.22
CA GLU A 95 6.97 -40.95 -10.49
C GLU A 95 6.32 -41.55 -9.23
N ASP A 96 7.05 -41.57 -8.12
CA ASP A 96 6.54 -42.05 -6.83
C ASP A 96 5.41 -41.16 -6.29
N LEU A 97 5.55 -39.85 -6.41
CA LEU A 97 4.52 -38.87 -6.03
C LEU A 97 3.33 -38.92 -6.99
N ALA A 98 3.58 -39.00 -8.29
CA ALA A 98 2.52 -39.13 -9.29
C ALA A 98 1.68 -40.39 -9.04
N THR A 99 2.32 -41.53 -8.84
CA THR A 99 1.66 -42.81 -8.51
C THR A 99 0.87 -42.71 -7.20
N TRP A 100 1.44 -42.05 -6.19
CA TRP A 100 0.74 -41.80 -4.94
C TRP A 100 -0.51 -40.94 -5.13
N ILE A 101 -0.43 -39.87 -5.92
CA ILE A 101 -1.56 -38.97 -6.17
C ILE A 101 -2.63 -39.68 -7.01
N GLU A 102 -2.23 -40.47 -8.00
CA GLU A 102 -3.16 -41.15 -8.89
C GLU A 102 -4.02 -42.20 -8.18
N GLY A 103 -3.47 -42.88 -7.18
CA GLY A 103 -4.25 -43.83 -6.38
C GLY A 103 -5.21 -43.19 -5.36
N ALA A 104 -5.38 -41.87 -5.34
CA ALA A 104 -6.31 -41.19 -4.45
C ALA A 104 -7.75 -41.20 -4.99
N GLU A 105 -8.69 -41.76 -4.22
CA GLU A 105 -10.10 -41.91 -4.64
C GLU A 105 -10.82 -40.55 -4.71
N LYS A 106 -10.81 -39.77 -3.61
CA LYS A 106 -11.42 -38.43 -3.56
C LYS A 106 -10.45 -37.29 -3.87
N GLY A 107 -9.17 -37.61 -3.97
CA GLY A 107 -8.08 -36.65 -4.20
C GLY A 107 -7.14 -36.56 -3.01
N VAL A 108 -6.29 -35.53 -3.05
CA VAL A 108 -5.12 -35.40 -2.20
C VAL A 108 -5.20 -34.12 -1.36
N ILE A 109 -4.81 -34.26 -0.10
CA ILE A 109 -4.64 -33.16 0.84
C ILE A 109 -3.13 -32.91 0.95
N TYR A 110 -2.72 -31.68 0.67
CA TYR A 110 -1.33 -31.28 0.83
C TYR A 110 -1.17 -30.53 2.15
N PHE A 111 -0.19 -30.90 2.97
CA PHE A 111 0.12 -30.26 4.25
C PHE A 111 1.58 -29.79 4.28
N SER A 112 1.78 -28.49 4.50
CA SER A 112 3.11 -27.89 4.60
C SER A 112 3.09 -26.64 5.49
N LEU A 113 3.96 -26.57 6.49
CA LEU A 113 4.11 -25.39 7.36
C LEU A 113 5.20 -24.42 6.88
N GLY A 114 5.63 -24.58 5.62
CA GLY A 114 6.59 -23.70 4.97
C GLY A 114 8.05 -24.05 5.25
N SER A 115 8.94 -23.09 5.01
CA SER A 115 10.39 -23.26 5.18
C SER A 115 10.88 -22.89 6.58
N ASN A 116 10.20 -21.98 7.26
CA ASN A 116 10.69 -21.40 8.51
C ASN A 116 10.15 -22.10 9.76
N MET A 117 8.99 -22.75 9.65
CA MET A 117 8.45 -23.62 10.69
C MET A 117 8.71 -25.08 10.29
N ARG A 118 9.43 -25.82 11.14
CA ARG A 118 9.69 -27.24 10.92
C ARG A 118 8.50 -28.04 11.44
N SER A 119 7.84 -28.80 10.58
CA SER A 119 6.76 -29.71 11.01
C SER A 119 7.27 -30.73 12.03
N ALA A 120 8.54 -31.13 11.90
CA ALA A 120 9.21 -32.00 12.86
C ALA A 120 9.27 -31.46 14.29
N SER A 121 9.19 -30.14 14.48
CA SER A 121 9.22 -29.48 15.79
C SER A 121 7.85 -29.35 16.45
N LEU A 122 6.79 -29.90 15.83
CA LEU A 122 5.47 -29.94 16.44
C LEU A 122 5.48 -30.82 17.70
N GLU A 123 4.82 -30.33 18.75
CA GLU A 123 4.55 -31.11 19.95
C GLU A 123 3.82 -32.40 19.61
N GLU A 124 4.09 -33.45 20.37
CA GLU A 124 3.51 -34.78 20.13
C GLU A 124 1.98 -34.78 20.14
N SER A 125 1.37 -33.99 21.03
CA SER A 125 -0.09 -33.82 21.11
C SER A 125 -0.68 -33.27 19.80
N LYS A 126 -0.11 -32.20 19.25
CA LYS A 126 -0.53 -31.58 17.99
C LYS A 126 -0.27 -32.51 16.81
N ARG A 127 0.89 -33.17 16.78
CA ARG A 127 1.26 -34.16 15.76
C ARG A 127 0.28 -35.33 15.73
N SER A 128 -0.05 -35.89 16.90
CA SER A 128 -1.01 -36.97 17.06
C SER A 128 -2.41 -36.54 16.63
N ALA A 129 -2.84 -35.33 17.00
CA ALA A 129 -4.12 -34.77 16.56
C ALA A 129 -4.22 -34.64 15.04
N ILE A 130 -3.17 -34.17 14.38
CA ILE A 130 -3.11 -34.04 12.91
C ILE A 130 -3.18 -35.42 12.24
N LEU A 131 -2.35 -36.38 12.67
CA LEU A 131 -2.35 -37.75 12.12
C LEU A 131 -3.69 -38.47 12.35
N THR A 132 -4.26 -38.34 13.55
CA THR A 132 -5.58 -38.90 13.88
C THR A 132 -6.65 -38.30 12.98
N THR A 133 -6.57 -37.01 12.68
CA THR A 133 -7.49 -36.36 11.76
C THR A 133 -7.33 -36.90 10.35
N PHE A 134 -6.11 -37.01 9.83
CA PHE A 134 -5.87 -37.57 8.49
C PHE A 134 -6.37 -39.00 8.35
N ALA A 135 -6.22 -39.83 9.40
CA ALA A 135 -6.75 -41.20 9.42
C ALA A 135 -8.29 -41.26 9.33
N LYS A 136 -9.01 -40.20 9.76
CA LYS A 136 -10.48 -40.10 9.64
C LYS A 136 -10.96 -39.79 8.22
N PHE A 137 -10.05 -39.52 7.28
CA PHE A 137 -10.35 -39.29 5.86
C PHE A 137 -9.67 -40.36 4.96
N PRO A 138 -9.95 -41.66 5.15
CA PRO A 138 -9.25 -42.74 4.43
C PRO A 138 -9.42 -42.69 2.90
N GLN A 139 -10.51 -42.07 2.42
CA GLN A 139 -10.79 -41.86 1.00
C GLN A 139 -9.93 -40.75 0.35
N TYR A 140 -9.22 -39.96 1.16
CA TYR A 140 -8.23 -38.99 0.69
C TYR A 140 -6.83 -39.48 1.00
N ARG A 141 -5.89 -39.21 0.08
CA ARG A 141 -4.47 -39.37 0.36
C ARG A 141 -3.89 -38.05 0.87
N VAL A 142 -2.86 -38.12 1.69
CA VAL A 142 -2.21 -36.94 2.28
C VAL A 142 -0.73 -36.93 1.92
N ILE A 143 -0.22 -35.78 1.53
CA ILE A 143 1.20 -35.52 1.35
C ILE A 143 1.61 -34.49 2.39
N TRP A 144 2.54 -34.85 3.28
CA TRP A 144 3.02 -33.99 4.35
C TRP A 144 4.51 -33.66 4.15
N LYS A 145 4.84 -32.36 4.03
CA LYS A 145 6.21 -31.87 4.17
C LYS A 145 6.74 -32.07 5.60
N TRP A 146 7.69 -32.98 5.79
CA TRP A 146 8.24 -33.38 7.08
C TRP A 146 9.77 -33.52 7.03
N GLU A 147 10.48 -32.82 7.91
CA GLU A 147 11.93 -32.61 7.79
C GLU A 147 12.80 -33.72 8.39
N GLU A 148 12.22 -34.74 9.03
CA GLU A 148 12.94 -35.88 9.60
C GLU A 148 12.72 -37.19 8.81
N GLU A 149 13.50 -38.22 9.10
CA GLU A 149 13.43 -39.51 8.37
C GLU A 149 12.15 -40.29 8.68
N GLN A 150 11.65 -40.19 9.91
CA GLN A 150 10.52 -40.98 10.40
C GLN A 150 9.49 -40.09 11.06
N LEU A 151 8.22 -40.46 10.89
CA LEU A 151 7.09 -39.89 11.59
C LEU A 151 6.35 -41.06 12.29
N PRO A 152 6.49 -41.21 13.62
CA PRO A 152 5.78 -42.25 14.36
C PRO A 152 4.26 -42.14 14.21
N GLY A 153 3.58 -43.28 14.06
CA GLY A 153 2.11 -43.33 13.98
C GLY A 153 1.53 -42.86 12.64
N LEU A 154 2.31 -42.91 11.55
CA LEU A 154 1.87 -42.52 10.21
C LEU A 154 0.73 -43.41 9.69
N PRO A 155 -0.48 -42.87 9.41
CA PRO A 155 -1.57 -43.63 8.82
C PRO A 155 -1.26 -44.07 7.39
N SER A 156 -1.91 -45.14 6.93
CA SER A 156 -1.70 -45.72 5.59
C SER A 156 -2.07 -44.79 4.44
N ASN A 157 -2.88 -43.75 4.68
CA ASN A 157 -3.25 -42.74 3.69
C ASN A 157 -2.34 -41.49 3.72
N VAL A 158 -1.23 -41.50 4.44
CA VAL A 158 -0.30 -40.36 4.56
C VAL A 158 1.10 -40.75 4.09
N ILE A 159 1.73 -39.89 3.28
CA ILE A 159 3.18 -39.97 3.02
C ILE A 159 3.89 -38.70 3.47
N CYS A 160 5.16 -38.86 3.84
CA CYS A 160 6.03 -37.77 4.24
C CYS A 160 7.21 -37.62 3.26
N ARG A 161 7.61 -36.37 3.01
CA ARG A 161 8.83 -36.03 2.26
C ARG A 161 9.46 -34.77 2.85
N LYS A 162 10.80 -34.73 2.89
CA LYS A 162 11.56 -33.56 3.36
C LYS A 162 11.41 -32.35 2.45
N TRP A 163 11.41 -32.59 1.15
CA TRP A 163 11.26 -31.58 0.13
C TRP A 163 10.21 -32.01 -0.88
N LEU A 164 9.38 -31.07 -1.30
CA LEU A 164 8.26 -31.31 -2.20
C LEU A 164 8.21 -30.20 -3.25
N PRO A 165 7.94 -30.53 -4.52
CA PRO A 165 7.74 -29.53 -5.56
C PRO A 165 6.36 -28.89 -5.41
N GLN A 166 6.20 -27.97 -4.43
CA GLN A 166 4.91 -27.40 -4.02
C GLN A 166 4.12 -26.81 -5.20
N HIS A 167 4.78 -26.01 -6.04
CA HIS A 167 4.18 -25.41 -7.24
C HIS A 167 3.56 -26.47 -8.16
N ASP A 168 4.32 -27.52 -8.48
CA ASP A 168 3.88 -28.61 -9.37
C ASP A 168 2.82 -29.50 -8.70
N LEU A 169 2.91 -29.70 -7.39
CA LEU A 169 1.88 -30.41 -6.62
C LEU A 169 0.57 -29.67 -6.67
N LEU A 170 0.55 -28.38 -6.31
CA LEU A 170 -0.67 -27.57 -6.29
C LEU A 170 -1.31 -27.48 -7.66
N ALA A 171 -0.52 -27.52 -8.75
CA ALA A 171 -1.03 -27.59 -10.10
C ALA A 171 -1.75 -28.90 -10.46
N HIS A 172 -1.56 -29.97 -9.70
CA HIS A 172 -2.15 -31.26 -9.99
C HIS A 172 -3.66 -31.27 -9.68
N PRO A 173 -4.54 -31.68 -10.62
CA PRO A 173 -6.00 -31.56 -10.47
C PRO A 173 -6.60 -32.41 -9.34
N LYS A 174 -5.85 -33.41 -8.84
CA LYS A 174 -6.22 -34.22 -7.68
C LYS A 174 -5.93 -33.54 -6.34
N ILE A 175 -5.18 -32.44 -6.26
CA ILE A 175 -5.08 -31.69 -4.99
C ILE A 175 -6.42 -31.00 -4.73
N LYS A 176 -7.02 -31.29 -3.57
CA LYS A 176 -8.35 -30.76 -3.18
C LYS A 176 -8.31 -29.79 -2.02
N LEU A 177 -7.24 -29.84 -1.22
CA LEU A 177 -7.07 -29.01 -0.06
C LEU A 177 -5.59 -28.79 0.21
N PHE A 178 -5.21 -27.55 0.48
CA PHE A 178 -3.90 -27.18 0.99
C PHE A 178 -3.99 -26.70 2.44
N ILE A 179 -3.38 -27.41 3.37
CA ILE A 179 -3.22 -26.97 4.75
C ILE A 179 -1.84 -26.35 4.89
N THR A 180 -1.80 -25.06 5.21
CA THR A 180 -0.59 -24.23 5.15
C THR A 180 -0.43 -23.33 6.36
N GLN A 181 0.81 -22.92 6.66
CA GLN A 181 1.09 -21.84 7.59
C GLN A 181 0.56 -20.46 7.14
N GLY A 182 0.06 -20.32 5.91
CA GLY A 182 -0.49 -19.06 5.41
C GLY A 182 0.58 -18.09 4.89
N GLY A 183 1.71 -18.58 4.38
CA GLY A 183 2.70 -17.74 3.72
C GLY A 183 2.16 -17.13 2.42
N LEU A 184 2.60 -15.93 2.05
CA LEU A 184 2.09 -15.21 0.87
C LEU A 184 2.26 -16.01 -0.43
N GLN A 185 3.43 -16.63 -0.66
CA GLN A 185 3.67 -17.45 -1.87
C GLN A 185 2.75 -18.67 -1.92
N SER A 186 2.61 -19.39 -0.80
CA SER A 186 1.67 -20.51 -0.68
C SER A 186 0.24 -20.10 -0.98
N LEU A 187 -0.21 -18.93 -0.51
CA LEU A 187 -1.51 -18.37 -0.84
C LEU A 187 -1.64 -18.07 -2.34
N GLN A 188 -0.63 -17.42 -2.93
CA GLN A 188 -0.62 -17.05 -4.34
C GLN A 188 -0.68 -18.29 -5.25
N GLU A 189 0.11 -19.33 -4.97
CA GLU A 189 0.10 -20.60 -5.70
C GLU A 189 -1.24 -21.33 -5.54
N SER A 190 -1.78 -21.40 -4.32
CA SER A 190 -3.07 -22.06 -4.05
C SER A 190 -4.21 -21.42 -4.83
N VAL A 191 -4.26 -20.08 -4.87
CA VAL A 191 -5.27 -19.37 -5.66
C VAL A 191 -5.03 -19.56 -7.15
N TYR A 192 -3.79 -19.47 -7.62
CA TYR A 192 -3.48 -19.65 -9.03
C TYR A 192 -3.88 -21.04 -9.54
N PHE A 193 -3.66 -22.08 -8.74
CA PHE A 193 -4.01 -23.46 -9.08
C PHE A 193 -5.38 -23.92 -8.57
N GLU A 194 -6.23 -23.00 -8.11
CA GLU A 194 -7.64 -23.28 -7.78
C GLU A 194 -7.81 -24.26 -6.61
N VAL A 195 -6.89 -24.23 -5.65
CA VAL A 195 -6.90 -25.10 -4.47
C VAL A 195 -7.41 -24.29 -3.25
N PRO A 196 -8.53 -24.69 -2.63
CA PRO A 196 -8.96 -24.15 -1.34
C PRO A 196 -8.00 -24.52 -0.23
N LEU A 197 -8.01 -23.77 0.87
CA LEU A 197 -6.96 -23.89 1.87
C LEU A 197 -7.41 -23.68 3.33
N ILE A 198 -6.65 -24.28 4.25
CA ILE A 198 -6.77 -24.07 5.70
C ILE A 198 -5.45 -23.47 6.20
N GLY A 199 -5.54 -22.28 6.81
CA GLY A 199 -4.40 -21.59 7.40
C GLY A 199 -4.15 -21.97 8.85
N ILE A 200 -2.87 -22.13 9.22
CA ILE A 200 -2.39 -22.29 10.61
C ILE A 200 -1.25 -21.28 10.83
N PRO A 201 -1.53 -20.01 11.16
CA PRO A 201 -0.50 -18.99 11.26
C PRO A 201 0.39 -19.17 12.49
N PHE A 202 1.65 -18.77 12.38
CA PHE A 202 2.66 -18.81 13.45
C PHE A 202 3.28 -17.44 13.70
N PHE A 203 3.69 -16.73 12.64
CA PHE A 203 4.36 -15.43 12.78
C PHE A 203 4.36 -14.61 11.50
N GLY A 204 4.82 -13.36 11.62
CA GLY A 204 5.12 -12.51 10.48
C GLY A 204 3.87 -11.90 9.84
N ASP A 205 3.62 -12.29 8.59
CA ASP A 205 2.48 -11.90 7.75
C ASP A 205 1.37 -12.95 7.70
N GLN A 206 1.60 -14.13 8.29
CA GLN A 206 0.71 -15.28 8.17
C GLN A 206 -0.70 -14.99 8.68
N ASP A 207 -0.85 -14.38 9.87
CA ASP A 207 -2.16 -13.99 10.42
C ASP A 207 -2.95 -13.06 9.50
N TYR A 208 -2.23 -12.15 8.84
CA TYR A 208 -2.84 -11.23 7.88
C TYR A 208 -3.34 -11.99 6.66
N ASN A 209 -2.51 -12.87 6.10
CA ASN A 209 -2.82 -13.64 4.90
C ASN A 209 -4.00 -14.60 5.14
N VAL A 210 -4.05 -15.31 6.27
CA VAL A 210 -5.17 -16.24 6.57
C VAL A 210 -6.51 -15.52 6.77
N LYS A 211 -6.48 -14.26 7.21
CA LYS A 211 -7.69 -13.42 7.26
C LYS A 211 -8.11 -12.95 5.88
N ILE A 212 -7.16 -12.66 4.97
CA ILE A 212 -7.47 -12.41 3.55
C ILE A 212 -8.14 -13.63 2.92
N ILE A 213 -7.59 -14.83 3.17
CA ILE A 213 -8.15 -16.12 2.71
C ILE A 213 -9.62 -16.27 3.13
N LYS A 214 -9.90 -16.07 4.42
CA LYS A 214 -11.25 -16.17 4.98
C LYS A 214 -12.18 -15.10 4.38
N ASN A 215 -11.70 -13.86 4.26
CA ASN A 215 -12.48 -12.76 3.71
C ASN A 215 -12.81 -12.93 2.22
N LEU A 216 -11.92 -13.56 1.46
CA LEU A 216 -12.16 -13.91 0.06
C LEU A 216 -13.11 -15.11 -0.09
N GLY A 217 -13.32 -15.91 0.97
CA GLY A 217 -14.15 -17.12 0.93
C GLY A 217 -13.48 -18.30 0.23
N ILE A 218 -12.15 -18.31 0.13
CA ILE A 218 -11.36 -19.37 -0.53
C ILE A 218 -10.79 -20.39 0.45
N GLY A 219 -11.05 -20.21 1.74
CA GLY A 219 -10.56 -21.07 2.79
C GLY A 219 -10.94 -20.58 4.17
N THR A 220 -10.43 -21.28 5.18
CA THR A 220 -10.60 -20.95 6.61
C THR A 220 -9.27 -21.05 7.34
N TYR A 221 -9.24 -20.81 8.64
CA TYR A 221 -8.02 -20.90 9.44
C TYR A 221 -8.32 -21.25 10.90
N MET A 222 -7.28 -21.70 11.60
CA MET A 222 -7.29 -22.00 13.03
C MET A 222 -6.00 -21.51 13.67
N ASP A 223 -6.08 -21.09 14.93
CA ASP A 223 -4.91 -20.70 15.69
C ASP A 223 -4.04 -21.93 15.98
N PHE A 224 -2.72 -21.77 15.97
CA PHE A 224 -1.80 -22.88 16.21
C PHE A 224 -2.02 -23.57 17.58
N ASP A 225 -2.37 -22.79 18.60
CA ASP A 225 -2.65 -23.32 19.94
C ASP A 225 -3.96 -24.12 20.00
N SER A 226 -4.86 -23.91 19.04
CA SER A 226 -6.14 -24.60 18.94
C SER A 226 -6.09 -25.91 18.15
N VAL A 227 -4.90 -26.36 17.72
CA VAL A 227 -4.72 -27.61 16.98
C VAL A 227 -5.17 -28.80 17.83
N SER A 228 -6.38 -29.29 17.53
CA SER A 228 -6.94 -30.53 18.05
C SER A 228 -7.56 -31.35 16.91
N THR A 229 -7.80 -32.63 17.19
CA THR A 229 -8.42 -33.54 16.22
C THR A 229 -9.80 -33.05 15.79
N GLU A 230 -10.60 -32.57 16.75
CA GLU A 230 -11.96 -32.11 16.51
C GLU A 230 -11.98 -30.84 15.66
N VAL A 231 -11.13 -29.87 16.00
CA VAL A 231 -11.04 -28.60 15.28
C VAL A 231 -10.60 -28.84 13.83
N LEU A 232 -9.47 -29.53 13.63
CA LEU A 232 -8.96 -29.79 12.28
C LEU A 232 -9.90 -30.66 11.45
N TYR A 233 -10.52 -31.68 12.05
CA TYR A 233 -11.51 -32.52 11.37
C TYR A 233 -12.70 -31.70 10.87
N ASN A 234 -13.25 -30.82 11.70
CA ASN A 234 -14.39 -30.00 11.32
C ASN A 234 -14.04 -29.02 10.20
N LEU A 235 -12.87 -28.37 10.26
CA LEU A 235 -12.42 -27.45 9.21
C LEU A 235 -12.13 -28.18 7.89
N MET A 236 -11.48 -29.35 7.93
CA MET A 236 -11.26 -30.17 6.74
C MET A 236 -12.60 -30.62 6.13
N LYS A 237 -13.54 -31.07 6.95
CA LYS A 237 -14.90 -31.45 6.52
C LYS A 237 -15.61 -30.26 5.87
N GLU A 238 -15.51 -29.08 6.47
CA GLU A 238 -16.10 -27.86 5.95
C GLU A 238 -15.55 -27.51 4.57
N VAL A 239 -14.22 -27.41 4.42
CA VAL A 239 -13.60 -26.98 3.16
C VAL A 239 -13.73 -28.04 2.06
N LEU A 240 -13.63 -29.33 2.39
CA LEU A 240 -13.70 -30.41 1.39
C LEU A 240 -15.11 -30.67 0.87
N TYR A 241 -16.15 -30.43 1.67
CA TYR A 241 -17.53 -30.79 1.31
C TYR A 241 -18.44 -29.59 1.02
N ASN A 242 -18.05 -28.37 1.40
CA ASN A 242 -18.77 -27.17 0.99
C ASN A 242 -18.24 -26.65 -0.35
N THR A 243 -19.04 -26.77 -1.41
CA THR A 243 -18.65 -26.37 -2.76
C THR A 243 -18.38 -24.88 -2.90
N SER A 244 -18.91 -24.04 -1.99
CA SER A 244 -18.72 -22.60 -2.06
C SER A 244 -17.25 -22.18 -2.04
N TYR A 245 -16.38 -22.91 -1.33
CA TYR A 245 -14.94 -22.65 -1.30
C TYR A 245 -14.30 -22.92 -2.67
N MET A 246 -14.67 -24.03 -3.31
CA MET A 246 -14.18 -24.41 -4.63
C MET A 246 -14.67 -23.45 -5.72
N ASP A 247 -15.97 -23.11 -5.70
CA ASP A 247 -16.55 -22.17 -6.67
C ASP A 247 -15.93 -20.78 -6.52
N THR A 248 -15.68 -20.37 -5.28
CA THR A 248 -15.05 -19.09 -4.98
C THR A 248 -13.58 -19.08 -5.39
N VAL A 249 -12.79 -20.11 -5.07
CA VAL A 249 -11.36 -20.13 -5.44
C VAL A 249 -11.17 -20.15 -6.95
N LYS A 250 -12.04 -20.83 -7.72
CA LYS A 250 -12.03 -20.78 -9.19
C LYS A 250 -12.29 -19.37 -9.72
N ARG A 251 -13.29 -18.68 -9.18
CA ARG A 251 -13.59 -17.29 -9.53
C ARG A 251 -12.41 -16.36 -9.20
N ILE A 252 -11.85 -16.48 -8.01
CA ILE A 252 -10.71 -15.68 -7.55
C ILE A 252 -9.44 -16.02 -8.37
N SER A 253 -9.24 -17.28 -8.77
CA SER A 253 -8.16 -17.69 -9.67
C SER A 253 -8.27 -17.05 -11.05
N ALA A 254 -9.47 -17.04 -11.64
CA ALA A 254 -9.72 -16.39 -12.92
C ALA A 254 -9.37 -14.89 -12.86
N LEU A 255 -9.72 -14.21 -11.75
CA LEU A 255 -9.32 -12.82 -11.53
C LEU A 255 -7.81 -12.67 -11.35
N SER A 256 -7.17 -13.56 -10.59
CA SER A 256 -5.72 -13.57 -10.37
C SER A 256 -4.92 -13.73 -11.68
N LYS A 257 -5.43 -14.54 -12.61
CA LYS A 257 -4.89 -14.76 -13.96
C LYS A 257 -5.24 -13.63 -14.95
N THR A 258 -6.25 -12.81 -14.64
CA THR A 258 -6.66 -11.68 -15.49
C THR A 258 -5.77 -10.48 -15.21
N GLN A 259 -4.69 -10.34 -15.99
CA GLN A 259 -3.74 -9.24 -15.89
C GLN A 259 -3.54 -8.59 -17.26
N MET A 260 -3.20 -7.30 -17.29
CA MET A 260 -2.91 -6.58 -18.54
C MET A 260 -1.67 -7.14 -19.24
N MET A 261 -0.66 -7.50 -18.45
CA MET A 261 0.61 -8.10 -18.87
C MET A 261 1.00 -9.15 -17.83
N SER A 262 1.89 -10.07 -18.20
CA SER A 262 2.40 -11.03 -17.22
C SER A 262 3.19 -10.30 -16.11
N PRO A 263 3.30 -10.89 -14.90
CA PRO A 263 4.09 -10.28 -13.84
C PRO A 263 5.54 -10.00 -14.21
N ARG A 264 6.13 -10.90 -14.99
CA ARG A 264 7.51 -10.78 -15.47
C ARG A 264 7.63 -9.65 -16.48
N ASP A 265 6.74 -9.58 -17.46
CA ASP A 265 6.80 -8.54 -18.51
C ASP A 265 6.53 -7.15 -17.93
N THR A 266 5.62 -7.06 -16.95
CA THR A 266 5.36 -5.82 -16.21
C THR A 266 6.62 -5.35 -15.50
N ALA A 267 7.35 -6.25 -14.83
CA ALA A 267 8.61 -5.93 -14.17
C ALA A 267 9.69 -5.49 -15.18
N VAL A 268 9.85 -6.23 -16.29
CA VAL A 268 10.80 -5.90 -17.36
C VAL A 268 10.52 -4.51 -17.93
N TRP A 269 9.26 -4.22 -18.28
CA TRP A 269 8.88 -2.92 -18.81
C TRP A 269 9.23 -1.78 -17.86
N TRP A 270 8.95 -1.91 -16.56
CA TRP A 270 9.29 -0.86 -15.59
C TRP A 270 10.80 -0.70 -15.40
N ILE A 271 11.56 -1.78 -15.47
CA ILE A 271 13.02 -1.73 -15.46
C ILE A 271 13.53 -0.99 -16.70
N GLU A 272 13.04 -1.34 -17.89
CA GLU A 272 13.39 -0.65 -19.14
C GLU A 272 12.99 0.83 -19.11
N TYR A 273 11.83 1.16 -18.54
CA TYR A 273 11.38 2.53 -18.35
C TYR A 273 12.33 3.34 -17.44
N VAL A 274 12.81 2.74 -16.34
CA VAL A 274 13.82 3.34 -15.47
C VAL A 274 15.13 3.57 -16.23
N LEU A 275 15.59 2.57 -16.99
CA LEU A 275 16.83 2.66 -17.78
C LEU A 275 16.73 3.74 -18.86
N LYS A 276 15.61 3.79 -19.60
CA LYS A 276 15.32 4.82 -20.61
C LYS A 276 15.28 6.23 -20.00
N SER A 277 14.88 6.33 -18.74
CA SER A 277 14.83 7.60 -18.00
C SER A 277 16.19 8.02 -17.39
N GLY A 278 17.24 7.21 -17.57
CA GLY A 278 18.54 7.43 -16.94
C GLY A 278 18.50 7.28 -15.42
N GLY A 279 17.55 6.50 -14.89
CA GLY A 279 17.34 6.30 -13.45
C GLY A 279 16.60 7.44 -12.73
N ASN A 280 16.53 8.64 -13.31
CA ASN A 280 15.95 9.81 -12.65
C ASN A 280 14.42 9.91 -12.85
N LEU A 281 13.68 9.25 -11.97
CA LEU A 281 12.21 9.27 -11.91
C LEU A 281 11.67 10.07 -10.71
N ARG A 282 12.25 11.25 -10.45
CA ARG A 282 11.84 12.09 -9.31
C ARG A 282 10.34 12.42 -9.28
N HIS A 283 9.69 12.51 -10.43
CA HIS A 283 8.24 12.75 -10.55
C HIS A 283 7.36 11.58 -10.04
N LEU A 284 7.92 10.39 -9.84
CA LEU A 284 7.22 9.24 -9.23
C LEU A 284 7.60 9.04 -7.77
N GLN A 285 8.72 9.63 -7.34
CA GLN A 285 9.22 9.51 -5.98
C GLN A 285 8.43 10.43 -5.04
N PRO A 286 8.14 9.97 -3.82
CA PRO A 286 7.40 10.80 -2.89
C PRO A 286 8.31 11.75 -2.10
N ASP A 287 7.90 13.02 -2.01
CA ASP A 287 8.70 14.07 -1.36
C ASP A 287 8.79 13.92 0.18
N HIS A 288 7.91 13.12 0.79
CA HIS A 288 7.90 12.96 2.25
C HIS A 288 9.10 12.18 2.81
N TRP A 289 9.94 11.58 1.96
CA TRP A 289 11.15 10.88 2.43
C TRP A 289 12.16 11.81 3.10
N ASP A 290 12.10 13.10 2.80
CA ASP A 290 12.94 14.13 3.42
C ASP A 290 12.22 14.90 4.54
N MET A 291 10.94 14.58 4.80
CA MET A 291 10.16 15.27 5.82
C MET A 291 10.38 14.66 7.22
N PRO A 292 10.51 15.49 8.27
CA PRO A 292 10.39 15.02 9.64
C PRO A 292 9.04 14.33 9.88
N TRP A 293 9.04 13.28 10.69
CA TRP A 293 7.84 12.46 10.96
C TRP A 293 6.63 13.29 11.43
N TYR A 294 6.85 14.35 12.22
CA TYR A 294 5.76 15.19 12.72
C TYR A 294 5.11 16.05 11.63
N GLN A 295 5.85 16.44 10.58
CA GLN A 295 5.31 17.15 9.41
C GLN A 295 4.53 16.19 8.51
N TYR A 296 5.04 14.96 8.34
CA TYR A 296 4.34 13.91 7.60
C TYR A 296 2.94 13.61 8.18
N PHE A 297 2.83 13.57 9.51
CA PHE A 297 1.54 13.41 10.19
C PHE A 297 0.76 14.73 10.38
N GLY A 298 1.29 15.87 9.88
CA GLY A 298 0.66 17.19 9.98
C GLY A 298 0.46 17.67 11.42
N LEU A 299 1.25 17.17 12.39
CA LEU A 299 1.10 17.51 13.81
C LEU A 299 1.43 18.98 14.08
N ASP A 300 2.42 19.52 13.37
CA ASP A 300 2.77 20.93 13.39
C ASP A 300 1.61 21.82 12.90
N VAL A 301 0.99 21.47 11.77
CA VAL A 301 -0.19 22.16 11.24
C VAL A 301 -1.38 22.04 12.18
N PHE A 302 -1.62 20.84 12.74
CA PHE A 302 -2.70 20.62 13.69
C PHE A 302 -2.53 21.48 14.96
N LEU A 303 -1.32 21.58 15.50
CA LEU A 303 -1.02 22.46 16.63
C LEU A 303 -1.26 23.92 16.29
N VAL A 304 -0.85 24.38 15.10
CA VAL A 304 -1.10 25.74 14.63
C VAL A 304 -2.60 25.99 14.47
N LEU A 305 -3.36 25.10 13.83
CA LEU A 305 -4.81 25.26 13.61
C LEU A 305 -5.64 25.17 14.90
N LEU A 306 -5.19 24.36 15.87
CA LEU A 306 -5.79 24.35 17.21
C LEU A 306 -5.51 25.65 17.97
N SER A 307 -4.41 26.33 17.70
CA SER A 307 -4.05 27.53 18.47
C SER A 307 -5.08 28.67 18.33
N PRO A 308 -5.62 29.05 17.14
CA PRO A 308 -6.77 29.94 17.05
C PRO A 308 -8.01 29.40 17.73
N VAL A 309 -8.33 28.10 17.66
CA VAL A 309 -9.52 27.55 18.33
C VAL A 309 -9.39 27.70 19.84
N ILE A 310 -8.23 27.40 20.41
CA ILE A 310 -7.94 27.60 21.83
C ILE A 310 -8.01 29.09 22.18
N LEU A 311 -7.40 29.95 21.34
CA LEU A 311 -7.44 31.42 21.51
C LEU A 311 -8.83 32.02 21.30
N VAL A 312 -9.68 31.40 20.49
CA VAL A 312 -11.07 31.80 20.21
C VAL A 312 -12.01 31.20 21.24
N LEU A 313 -11.78 30.02 21.80
CA LEU A 313 -12.53 29.55 22.98
C LEU A 313 -12.18 30.43 24.19
N TYR A 314 -10.91 30.78 24.34
CA TYR A 314 -10.43 31.78 25.29
C TYR A 314 -10.98 33.19 24.97
N GLY A 315 -11.06 33.53 23.69
CA GLY A 315 -11.59 34.77 23.14
C GLY A 315 -13.10 34.88 23.29
N ILE A 316 -13.87 33.82 23.06
CA ILE A 316 -15.32 33.68 23.25
C ILE A 316 -15.63 33.72 24.73
N TYR A 317 -14.85 33.06 25.59
CA TYR A 317 -14.89 33.32 27.04
C TYR A 317 -14.71 34.82 27.37
N LYS A 318 -13.87 35.53 26.60
CA LYS A 318 -13.63 36.98 26.69
C LYS A 318 -14.54 37.88 25.84
N ILE A 319 -15.41 37.35 24.97
CA ILE A 319 -16.22 38.06 23.97
C ILE A 319 -17.72 37.77 24.15
N ILE A 320 -18.10 36.70 24.86
CA ILE A 320 -19.41 36.58 25.55
C ILE A 320 -19.63 37.79 26.47
N SER A 321 -18.55 38.48 26.88
CA SER A 321 -18.62 39.75 27.61
C SER A 321 -18.71 41.00 26.72
N ARG A 322 -18.49 40.97 25.40
CA ARG A 322 -18.58 42.17 24.53
C ARG A 322 -18.97 41.81 23.09
N CYS A 323 -20.21 42.14 22.76
CA CYS A 323 -20.89 41.82 21.51
C CYS A 323 -20.30 42.45 20.22
N LYS A 324 -20.85 41.92 19.11
CA LYS A 324 -20.35 41.74 17.75
C LYS A 324 -20.36 43.00 16.85
N ARG A 325 -19.62 42.90 15.73
CA ARG A 325 -19.61 43.80 14.55
C ARG A 325 -19.69 42.92 13.28
N LYS A 326 -20.17 43.45 12.14
CA LYS A 326 -19.53 43.30 10.80
C LYS A 326 -20.29 43.97 9.65
N SER A 327 -19.53 44.32 8.61
CA SER A 327 -19.91 44.93 7.32
C SER A 327 -20.18 43.88 6.23
N SER A 328 -20.65 44.35 5.06
CA SER A 328 -20.86 43.58 3.83
C SER A 328 -20.04 44.16 2.65
N GLY A 329 -19.78 43.34 1.64
CA GLY A 329 -19.19 43.73 0.35
C GLY A 329 -19.66 42.79 -0.76
N GLU A 330 -19.73 43.27 -2.01
CA GLU A 330 -20.21 42.56 -3.20
C GLU A 330 -19.11 42.33 -4.26
N LYS A 331 -19.28 41.31 -5.12
CA LYS A 331 -18.35 40.95 -6.22
C LYS A 331 -19.07 40.64 -7.55
N LEU A 332 -18.50 41.25 -8.61
CA LEU A 332 -18.11 40.75 -9.95
C LEU A 332 -19.10 40.08 -10.91
N LYS A 333 -18.92 40.38 -12.22
CA LYS A 333 -18.84 39.35 -13.30
C LYS A 333 -18.30 39.91 -14.63
N LYS A 334 -17.55 39.09 -15.37
CA LYS A 334 -17.47 39.12 -16.85
C LYS A 334 -17.10 37.73 -17.39
N SER A 335 -17.45 37.49 -18.66
CA SER A 335 -17.34 36.22 -19.41
C SER A 335 -16.71 36.50 -20.78
N SER A 336 -16.00 35.53 -21.38
CA SER A 336 -16.03 35.29 -22.84
C SER A 336 -15.42 33.92 -23.23
N LYS A 337 -15.69 33.53 -24.49
CA LYS A 337 -15.58 32.20 -25.14
C LYS A 337 -14.16 31.64 -25.31
N TRP A 338 -14.10 30.30 -25.36
CA TRP A 338 -12.90 29.45 -25.42
C TRP A 338 -12.42 29.19 -26.86
N LEU A 339 -11.10 29.04 -27.05
CA LEU A 339 -10.43 28.75 -28.33
C LEU A 339 -9.96 27.28 -28.40
N PRO A 340 -9.88 26.65 -29.59
CA PRO A 340 -9.47 25.26 -29.75
C PRO A 340 -7.97 25.08 -29.54
N GLN A 341 -7.59 24.82 -28.30
CA GLN A 341 -6.20 24.87 -27.84
C GLN A 341 -5.29 23.76 -28.39
N GLN A 342 -5.85 22.55 -28.58
CA GLN A 342 -5.09 21.40 -29.08
C GLN A 342 -4.57 21.60 -30.50
N ASP A 343 -5.41 22.17 -31.37
CA ASP A 343 -5.08 22.43 -32.78
C ASP A 343 -3.96 23.47 -32.92
N LEU A 344 -3.92 24.44 -32.01
CA LEU A 344 -2.88 25.48 -31.99
C LEU A 344 -1.54 24.92 -31.50
N LEU A 345 -1.54 24.15 -30.40
CA LEU A 345 -0.31 23.61 -29.81
C LEU A 345 0.37 22.53 -30.67
N ALA A 346 -0.40 21.81 -31.49
CA ALA A 346 0.13 20.82 -32.43
C ALA A 346 0.92 21.43 -33.59
N HIS A 347 0.81 22.75 -33.82
CA HIS A 347 1.42 23.39 -34.99
C HIS A 347 2.95 23.58 -34.80
N PRO A 348 3.80 23.15 -35.74
CA PRO A 348 5.26 23.08 -35.57
C PRO A 348 5.95 24.45 -35.36
N ASN A 349 5.27 25.54 -35.67
CA ASN A 349 5.76 26.90 -35.48
C ASN A 349 5.44 27.50 -34.09
N ILE A 350 4.66 26.83 -33.25
CA ILE A 350 4.48 27.26 -31.85
C ILE A 350 5.72 26.83 -31.06
N LYS A 351 6.49 27.82 -30.59
CA LYS A 351 7.76 27.60 -29.85
C LYS A 351 7.63 27.84 -28.35
N LEU A 352 6.54 28.48 -27.93
CA LEU A 352 6.29 28.87 -26.56
C LEU A 352 4.79 28.98 -26.33
N PHE A 353 4.30 28.42 -25.23
CA PHE A 353 2.91 28.58 -24.82
C PHE A 353 2.82 29.46 -23.57
N ILE A 354 2.11 30.58 -23.64
CA ILE A 354 1.84 31.43 -22.47
C ILE A 354 0.40 31.14 -22.03
N THR A 355 0.23 30.68 -20.80
CA THR A 355 -1.06 30.19 -20.31
C THR A 355 -1.30 30.60 -18.88
N GLN A 356 -2.56 30.61 -18.48
CA GLN A 356 -2.93 30.74 -17.07
C GLN A 356 -2.45 29.58 -16.18
N GLY A 357 -1.91 28.50 -16.76
CA GLY A 357 -1.40 27.36 -16.00
C GLY A 357 -2.48 26.37 -15.57
N GLY A 358 -3.56 26.23 -16.35
CA GLY A 358 -4.54 25.17 -16.12
C GLY A 358 -3.96 23.77 -16.37
N LEU A 359 -4.46 22.75 -15.67
CA LEU A 359 -3.94 21.38 -15.76
C LEU A 359 -3.97 20.83 -17.20
N GLN A 360 -5.06 21.06 -17.92
CA GLN A 360 -5.18 20.62 -19.32
C GLN A 360 -4.17 21.35 -20.23
N SER A 361 -3.91 22.64 -19.97
CA SER A 361 -2.91 23.40 -20.72
C SER A 361 -1.50 22.85 -20.51
N LEU A 362 -1.18 22.44 -19.29
CA LEU A 362 0.07 21.77 -18.97
C LEU A 362 0.20 20.44 -19.73
N GLN A 363 -0.84 19.60 -19.69
CA GLN A 363 -0.83 18.30 -20.36
C GLN A 363 -0.66 18.42 -21.88
N GLU A 364 -1.38 19.34 -22.51
CA GLU A 364 -1.28 19.58 -23.96
C GLU A 364 0.11 20.12 -24.34
N SER A 365 0.65 21.07 -23.57
CA SER A 365 1.99 21.63 -23.83
C SER A 365 3.08 20.56 -23.77
N VAL A 366 3.03 19.69 -22.75
CA VAL A 366 3.96 18.56 -22.63
C VAL A 366 3.77 17.58 -23.78
N TYR A 367 2.53 17.23 -24.12
CA TYR A 367 2.24 16.30 -25.21
C TYR A 367 2.80 16.79 -26.56
N PHE A 368 2.69 18.10 -26.84
CA PHE A 368 3.18 18.71 -28.08
C PHE A 368 4.60 19.26 -28.00
N GLU A 369 5.34 18.97 -26.92
CA GLU A 369 6.77 19.34 -26.77
C GLU A 369 7.01 20.87 -26.78
N VAL A 370 6.04 21.63 -26.28
CA VAL A 370 6.09 23.09 -26.21
C VAL A 370 6.41 23.51 -24.76
N PRO A 371 7.53 24.21 -24.51
CA PRO A 371 7.78 24.85 -23.22
C PRO A 371 6.77 25.97 -22.95
N LEU A 372 6.56 26.32 -21.68
CA LEU A 372 5.47 27.25 -21.33
C LEU A 372 5.81 28.28 -20.25
N ILE A 373 5.12 29.42 -20.29
CA ILE A 373 5.10 30.42 -19.22
C ILE A 373 3.72 30.40 -18.57
N GLY A 374 3.69 30.09 -17.28
CA GLY A 374 2.48 30.15 -16.46
C GLY A 374 2.22 31.54 -15.91
N ILE A 375 0.97 32.00 -15.97
CA ILE A 375 0.49 33.24 -15.35
C ILE A 375 -0.74 32.89 -14.51
N PRO A 376 -0.59 32.42 -13.26
CA PRO A 376 -1.72 31.97 -12.47
C PRO A 376 -2.61 33.14 -12.08
N PHE A 377 -3.93 32.95 -12.19
CA PHE A 377 -4.95 33.91 -11.82
C PHE A 377 -5.76 33.44 -10.60
N PHE A 378 -6.18 32.18 -10.60
CA PHE A 378 -6.97 31.60 -9.49
C PHE A 378 -6.95 30.07 -9.50
N GLY A 379 -7.35 29.47 -8.37
CA GLY A 379 -7.60 28.03 -8.26
C GLY A 379 -6.31 27.20 -8.15
N ASP A 380 -6.25 26.10 -8.88
CA ASP A 380 -5.13 25.16 -8.91
C ASP A 380 -3.95 25.64 -9.77
N GLN A 381 -4.11 26.75 -10.48
CA GLN A 381 -3.13 27.30 -11.42
C GLN A 381 -1.78 27.59 -10.75
N ASP A 382 -1.76 28.20 -9.56
CA ASP A 382 -0.54 28.47 -8.80
C ASP A 382 0.24 27.19 -8.46
N TYR A 383 -0.46 26.08 -8.25
CA TYR A 383 0.16 24.79 -8.00
C TYR A 383 0.74 24.20 -9.29
N ASN A 384 -0.03 24.23 -10.37
CA ASN A 384 0.39 23.72 -11.69
C ASN A 384 1.62 24.43 -12.23
N VAL A 385 1.71 25.77 -12.09
CA VAL A 385 2.88 26.53 -12.56
C VAL A 385 4.14 26.28 -11.74
N LYS A 386 3.99 25.90 -10.47
CA LYS A 386 5.11 25.43 -9.65
C LYS A 386 5.60 24.05 -10.09
N ILE A 387 4.68 23.15 -10.48
CA ILE A 387 5.06 21.86 -11.09
C ILE A 387 5.88 22.11 -12.35
N ILE A 388 5.43 23.02 -13.22
CA ILE A 388 6.13 23.40 -14.47
C ILE A 388 7.58 23.82 -14.18
N LYS A 389 7.77 24.72 -13.22
CA LYS A 389 9.09 25.20 -12.82
C LYS A 389 9.95 24.08 -12.22
N ASN A 390 9.38 23.29 -11.31
CA ASN A 390 10.11 22.21 -10.63
C ASN A 390 10.52 21.08 -11.59
N LEU A 391 9.70 20.81 -12.60
CA LEU A 391 10.02 19.86 -13.66
C LEU A 391 11.04 20.41 -14.67
N GLY A 392 11.28 21.73 -14.70
CA GLY A 392 12.18 22.37 -15.64
C GLY A 392 11.62 22.49 -17.06
N ILE A 393 10.30 22.45 -17.23
CA ILE A 393 9.62 22.54 -18.54
C ILE A 393 9.08 23.94 -18.86
N GLY A 394 9.25 24.87 -17.92
CA GLY A 394 8.86 26.25 -18.10
C GLY A 394 9.12 27.09 -16.85
N THR A 395 8.67 28.33 -16.89
CA THR A 395 8.73 29.28 -15.77
C THR A 395 7.35 29.88 -15.55
N TYR A 396 7.21 30.76 -14.56
CA TYR A 396 5.97 31.45 -14.31
C TYR A 396 6.20 32.85 -13.77
N MET A 397 5.21 33.71 -13.96
CA MET A 397 5.17 35.06 -13.42
C MET A 397 3.82 35.32 -12.78
N THR A 398 3.78 36.04 -11.67
CA THR A 398 2.51 36.36 -10.99
C THR A 398 1.75 37.42 -11.78
N PHE A 399 0.43 37.46 -11.66
CA PHE A 399 -0.40 38.43 -12.35
C PHE A 399 0.03 39.88 -12.10
N ASP A 400 0.41 40.22 -10.87
CA ASP A 400 0.88 41.55 -10.48
C ASP A 400 2.25 41.92 -11.08
N SER A 401 3.03 40.92 -11.51
CA SER A 401 4.37 41.10 -12.06
C SER A 401 4.39 41.22 -13.59
N ILE A 402 3.22 41.18 -14.24
CA ILE A 402 3.11 41.29 -15.69
C ILE A 402 3.48 42.71 -16.11
N ASN A 403 4.64 42.86 -16.74
CA ASN A 403 5.07 44.04 -17.46
C ASN A 403 5.94 43.62 -18.66
N ALA A 404 6.23 44.56 -19.56
CA ALA A 404 6.97 44.27 -20.78
C ALA A 404 8.36 43.68 -20.52
N GLU A 405 9.09 44.21 -19.52
CA GLU A 405 10.44 43.76 -19.18
C GLU A 405 10.46 42.33 -18.65
N ASN A 406 9.58 42.03 -17.68
CA ASN A 406 9.47 40.71 -17.08
C ASN A 406 8.99 39.68 -18.10
N LEU A 407 8.00 40.01 -18.92
CA LEU A 407 7.51 39.10 -19.96
C LEU A 407 8.62 38.83 -20.99
N TYR A 408 9.31 39.87 -21.46
CA TYR A 408 10.43 39.73 -22.38
C TYR A 408 11.56 38.88 -21.81
N SER A 409 11.91 39.08 -20.54
CA SER A 409 12.95 38.32 -19.85
C SER A 409 12.60 36.83 -19.79
N ASN A 410 11.38 36.48 -19.36
CA ASN A 410 10.94 35.07 -19.27
C ASN A 410 10.83 34.40 -20.65
N VAL A 411 10.36 35.14 -21.67
CA VAL A 411 10.32 34.65 -23.06
C VAL A 411 11.73 34.38 -23.57
N LYS A 412 12.67 35.30 -23.33
CA LYS A 412 14.07 35.14 -23.70
C LYS A 412 14.71 33.96 -22.97
N GLU A 413 14.45 33.82 -21.68
CA GLU A 413 14.97 32.69 -20.89
C GLU A 413 14.56 31.35 -21.50
N ILE A 414 13.27 31.14 -21.77
CA ILE A 414 12.80 29.85 -22.32
C ILE A 414 13.30 29.62 -23.76
N LEU A 415 13.27 30.65 -24.62
CA LEU A 415 13.62 30.47 -26.03
C LEU A 415 15.13 30.26 -26.26
N TYR A 416 15.99 30.80 -25.39
CA TYR A 416 17.45 30.73 -25.55
C TYR A 416 18.14 29.76 -24.59
N ASN A 417 17.44 29.22 -23.58
CA ASN A 417 17.95 28.15 -22.73
C ASN A 417 17.42 26.79 -23.21
N ASN A 418 18.25 26.06 -23.96
CA ASN A 418 17.91 24.75 -24.50
C ASN A 418 17.50 23.72 -23.43
N SER A 419 17.89 23.92 -22.17
CA SER A 419 17.52 23.03 -21.06
C SER A 419 16.00 22.83 -20.94
N TYR A 420 15.19 23.87 -21.15
CA TYR A 420 13.73 23.75 -21.11
C TYR A 420 13.20 22.90 -22.26
N MET A 421 13.73 23.09 -23.45
CA MET A 421 13.35 22.35 -24.64
C MET A 421 13.75 20.87 -24.53
N ASP A 422 14.98 20.61 -24.10
CA ASP A 422 15.48 19.24 -23.88
C ASP A 422 14.67 18.54 -22.80
N THR A 423 14.31 19.28 -21.73
CA THR A 423 13.50 18.74 -20.64
C THR A 423 12.06 18.48 -21.05
N VAL A 424 11.39 19.39 -21.78
CA VAL A 424 10.00 19.16 -22.23
C VAL A 424 9.92 18.03 -23.24
N LYS A 425 10.91 17.88 -24.15
CA LYS A 425 11.00 16.74 -25.06
C LYS A 425 11.20 15.43 -24.29
N ARG A 426 12.09 15.43 -23.30
CA ARG A 426 12.30 14.27 -22.42
C ARG A 426 11.01 13.90 -21.70
N ILE A 427 10.35 14.84 -21.05
CA ILE A 427 9.09 14.59 -20.33
C ILE A 427 7.96 14.20 -21.28
N SER A 428 7.88 14.77 -22.47
CA SER A 428 6.92 14.38 -23.50
C SER A 428 7.14 12.93 -23.92
N ALA A 429 8.38 12.56 -24.24
CA ALA A 429 8.73 11.19 -24.58
C ALA A 429 8.39 10.21 -23.45
N LEU A 430 8.61 10.59 -22.19
CA LEU A 430 8.20 9.82 -21.02
C LEU A 430 6.67 9.72 -20.91
N SER A 431 5.93 10.82 -21.07
CA SER A 431 4.46 10.84 -20.98
C SER A 431 3.78 10.02 -22.08
N LYS A 432 4.40 9.97 -23.26
CA LYS A 432 3.96 9.16 -24.41
C LYS A 432 4.38 7.69 -24.27
N THR A 433 5.36 7.40 -23.41
CA THR A 433 5.79 6.03 -23.11
C THR A 433 4.84 5.43 -22.08
N GLN A 434 3.86 4.69 -22.56
CA GLN A 434 2.87 4.00 -21.73
C GLN A 434 2.84 2.53 -22.10
N MET A 435 2.55 1.65 -21.13
CA MET A 435 2.36 0.22 -21.39
C MET A 435 1.19 -0.04 -22.34
N MET A 436 0.14 0.76 -22.19
CA MET A 436 -1.13 0.64 -22.89
C MET A 436 -1.66 2.04 -23.17
N SER A 437 -2.46 2.20 -24.22
CA SER A 437 -3.12 3.49 -24.45
C SER A 437 -4.12 3.80 -23.33
N PRO A 438 -4.44 5.08 -23.05
CA PRO A 438 -5.44 5.42 -22.04
C PRO A 438 -6.82 4.84 -22.35
N ARG A 439 -7.16 4.73 -23.65
CA ARG A 439 -8.41 4.11 -24.12
C ARG A 439 -8.43 2.62 -23.79
N ASP A 440 -7.37 1.90 -24.15
CA ASP A 440 -7.30 0.45 -23.91
C ASP A 440 -7.25 0.15 -22.41
N THR A 441 -6.60 1.02 -21.63
CA THR A 441 -6.61 0.96 -20.16
C THR A 441 -8.04 1.05 -19.62
N ALA A 442 -8.83 2.00 -20.12
CA ALA A 442 -10.23 2.14 -19.72
C ALA A 442 -11.07 0.91 -20.13
N VAL A 443 -10.89 0.41 -21.36
CA VAL A 443 -11.57 -0.81 -21.84
C VAL A 443 -11.23 -2.00 -20.95
N TRP A 444 -9.94 -2.19 -20.63
CA TRP A 444 -9.50 -3.28 -19.77
C TRP A 444 -10.17 -3.23 -18.38
N TRP A 445 -10.25 -2.04 -17.76
CA TRP A 445 -10.91 -1.91 -16.46
C TRP A 445 -12.41 -2.22 -16.53
N ILE A 446 -13.08 -1.80 -17.60
CA ILE A 446 -14.50 -2.14 -17.84
C ILE A 446 -14.64 -3.66 -17.96
N GLU A 447 -13.81 -4.33 -18.76
CA GLU A 447 -13.83 -5.78 -18.91
C GLU A 447 -13.52 -6.52 -17.60
N TYR A 448 -12.56 -6.02 -16.82
CA TYR A 448 -12.20 -6.59 -15.52
C TYR A 448 -13.38 -6.56 -14.54
N VAL A 449 -14.12 -5.44 -14.50
CA VAL A 449 -15.34 -5.30 -13.69
C VAL A 449 -16.41 -6.30 -14.16
N LEU A 450 -16.63 -6.43 -15.46
CA LEU A 450 -17.59 -7.39 -16.02
C LEU A 450 -17.21 -8.84 -15.67
N LYS A 451 -15.94 -9.22 -15.82
CA LYS A 451 -15.41 -10.55 -15.47
C LYS A 451 -15.56 -10.88 -13.98
N SER A 452 -15.48 -9.88 -13.10
CA SER A 452 -15.72 -10.08 -11.67
C SER A 452 -17.19 -10.25 -11.28
N GLY A 453 -18.12 -10.11 -12.23
CA GLY A 453 -19.56 -10.07 -11.93
C GLY A 453 -19.96 -8.83 -11.12
N GLY A 454 -19.23 -7.72 -11.26
CA GLY A 454 -19.42 -6.48 -10.50
C GLY A 454 -18.98 -6.50 -9.03
N ASN A 455 -18.58 -7.66 -8.48
CA ASN A 455 -18.17 -7.78 -7.09
C ASN A 455 -16.65 -7.62 -6.92
N LEU A 456 -16.20 -6.36 -6.77
CA LEU A 456 -14.80 -5.97 -6.57
C LEU A 456 -14.52 -5.44 -5.16
N ARG A 457 -14.96 -6.17 -4.13
CA ARG A 457 -14.76 -5.76 -2.74
C ARG A 457 -13.28 -5.54 -2.38
N HIS A 458 -12.35 -6.27 -3.01
CA HIS A 458 -10.91 -6.10 -2.81
C HIS A 458 -10.34 -4.78 -3.38
N LEU A 459 -11.12 -3.99 -4.12
CA LEU A 459 -10.74 -2.66 -4.58
C LEU A 459 -11.48 -1.53 -3.84
N GLN A 460 -12.50 -1.88 -3.05
CA GLN A 460 -13.29 -0.89 -2.31
C GLN A 460 -12.63 -0.61 -0.95
N PRO A 461 -12.22 0.64 -0.68
CA PRO A 461 -11.58 0.94 0.59
C PRO A 461 -12.63 1.03 1.69
N ASP A 462 -12.31 0.49 2.86
CA ASP A 462 -13.26 0.45 3.99
C ASP A 462 -13.56 1.82 4.62
N TYR A 463 -12.81 2.87 4.28
CA TYR A 463 -13.03 4.20 4.86
C TYR A 463 -14.35 4.85 4.44
N TRP A 464 -15.00 4.37 3.37
CA TRP A 464 -16.33 4.86 2.97
C TRP A 464 -17.38 4.69 4.08
N ASP A 465 -17.22 3.66 4.92
CA ASP A 465 -18.11 3.36 6.04
C ASP A 465 -17.59 3.94 7.38
N MET A 466 -16.41 4.57 7.38
CA MET A 466 -15.80 5.09 8.60
C MET A 466 -16.23 6.52 8.89
N PRO A 467 -16.55 6.87 10.15
CA PRO A 467 -16.69 8.26 10.54
C PRO A 467 -15.41 9.05 10.23
N TRP A 468 -15.54 10.28 9.74
CA TRP A 468 -14.42 11.12 9.32
C TRP A 468 -13.32 11.25 10.39
N TYR A 469 -13.68 11.29 11.67
CA TYR A 469 -12.72 11.41 12.77
C TYR A 469 -11.92 10.11 13.00
N GLN A 470 -12.49 8.94 12.71
CA GLN A 470 -11.77 7.66 12.77
C GLN A 470 -10.80 7.54 11.61
N TYR A 471 -11.19 8.01 10.42
CA TYR A 471 -10.33 8.04 9.23
C TYR A 471 -9.04 8.82 9.49
N TYR A 472 -9.13 9.97 10.16
CA TYR A 472 -7.97 10.78 10.57
C TYR A 472 -7.34 10.32 11.90
N GLY A 473 -7.83 9.24 12.52
CA GLY A 473 -7.33 8.73 13.80
C GLY A 473 -7.48 9.68 14.98
N LEU A 474 -8.37 10.69 14.89
CA LEU A 474 -8.51 11.74 15.91
C LEU A 474 -8.96 11.19 17.25
N ASP A 475 -9.80 10.16 17.26
CA ASP A 475 -10.21 9.43 18.46
C ASP A 475 -9.00 8.78 19.16
N VAL A 476 -8.09 8.17 18.40
CA VAL A 476 -6.84 7.59 18.92
C VAL A 476 -5.92 8.69 19.45
N PHE A 477 -5.73 9.77 18.69
CA PHE A 477 -4.91 10.90 19.11
C PHE A 477 -5.43 11.57 20.38
N LEU A 478 -6.75 11.75 20.51
CA LEU A 478 -7.36 12.32 21.71
C LEU A 478 -7.04 11.49 22.96
N VAL A 479 -7.09 10.15 22.87
CA VAL A 479 -6.74 9.28 23.99
C VAL A 479 -5.25 9.38 24.32
N LEU A 480 -4.37 9.37 23.31
CA LEU A 480 -2.92 9.49 23.49
C LEU A 480 -2.50 10.86 24.06
N LEU A 481 -3.22 11.93 23.72
CA LEU A 481 -2.95 13.30 24.20
C LEU A 481 -3.62 13.61 25.54
N SER A 482 -4.61 12.82 25.97
CA SER A 482 -5.36 13.08 27.20
C SER A 482 -4.48 13.23 28.46
N PRO A 483 -3.40 12.43 28.68
CA PRO A 483 -2.54 12.62 29.85
C PRO A 483 -1.79 13.95 29.81
N VAL A 484 -1.31 14.35 28.63
CA VAL A 484 -0.61 15.63 28.42
C VAL A 484 -1.56 16.80 28.71
N ILE A 485 -2.79 16.73 28.20
CA ILE A 485 -3.84 17.74 28.43
C ILE A 485 -4.16 17.85 29.92
N LEU A 486 -4.29 16.72 30.63
CA LEU A 486 -4.55 16.71 32.07
C LEU A 486 -3.41 17.32 32.89
N VAL A 487 -2.15 17.03 32.53
CA VAL A 487 -0.97 17.64 33.18
C VAL A 487 -0.93 19.14 32.93
N LEU A 488 -1.12 19.59 31.68
CA LEU A 488 -1.15 21.01 31.33
C LEU A 488 -2.30 21.74 32.05
N TYR A 489 -3.47 21.11 32.16
CA TYR A 489 -4.60 21.65 32.91
C TYR A 489 -4.31 21.74 34.41
N GLY A 490 -3.64 20.75 34.99
CA GLY A 490 -3.16 20.77 36.37
C GLY A 490 -2.20 21.93 36.64
N ILE A 491 -1.20 22.10 35.78
CA ILE A 491 -0.25 23.23 35.83
C ILE A 491 -1.00 24.57 35.72
N TYR A 492 -1.91 24.70 34.75
CA TYR A 492 -2.74 25.90 34.59
C TYR A 492 -3.55 26.20 35.86
N LYS A 493 -4.19 25.20 36.48
CA LYS A 493 -4.94 25.37 37.72
C LYS A 493 -4.05 25.86 38.86
N ILE A 494 -2.88 25.27 39.05
CA ILE A 494 -1.90 25.69 40.06
C ILE A 494 -1.51 27.17 39.86
N ILE A 495 -1.17 27.56 38.64
CA ILE A 495 -0.81 28.95 38.29
C ILE A 495 -1.99 29.90 38.53
N SER A 496 -3.21 29.49 38.17
CA SER A 496 -4.42 30.30 38.35
C SER A 496 -4.75 30.56 39.82
N ILE A 497 -4.55 29.56 40.69
CA ILE A 497 -4.77 29.67 42.14
C ILE A 497 -3.70 30.59 42.77
N SER A 498 -2.44 30.45 42.35
CA SER A 498 -1.34 31.31 42.81
C SER A 498 -1.57 32.79 42.45
N ARG A 499 -2.03 33.08 41.23
CA ARG A 499 -2.37 34.45 40.80
C ARG A 499 -3.55 35.05 41.58
N ARG A 500 -4.57 34.25 41.95
CA ARG A 500 -5.69 34.72 42.78
C ARG A 500 -5.24 35.05 44.21
N LYS A 501 -4.35 34.25 44.80
CA LYS A 501 -3.74 34.56 46.11
C LYS A 501 -2.95 35.86 46.07
N SER A 502 -2.08 36.04 45.07
CA SER A 502 -1.29 37.27 44.91
C SER A 502 -2.15 38.53 44.66
N SER A 503 -3.27 38.39 43.95
CA SER A 503 -4.21 39.50 43.70
C SER A 503 -5.05 39.85 44.94
N GLY A 504 -5.46 38.84 45.71
CA GLY A 504 -6.16 39.02 46.99
C GLY A 504 -5.27 39.61 48.10
N GLU A 505 -3.97 39.32 48.08
CA GLU A 505 -3.00 39.97 48.98
C GLU A 505 -2.73 41.44 48.64
N LYS A 506 -2.80 41.83 47.35
CA LYS A 506 -2.71 43.24 46.95
C LYS A 506 -3.94 44.06 47.36
N LEU A 507 -5.14 43.47 47.31
CA LEU A 507 -6.39 44.09 47.78
C LEU A 507 -6.52 44.19 49.31
N LYS A 508 -5.72 43.42 50.07
CA LYS A 508 -5.64 43.54 51.54
C LYS A 508 -4.55 44.53 52.01
N LYS A 509 -3.73 45.05 51.09
CA LYS A 509 -2.64 46.01 51.38
C LYS A 509 -2.90 47.44 50.85
N SER A 510 -4.04 47.68 50.20
CA SER A 510 -4.61 49.01 49.93
C SER A 510 -5.80 49.24 50.85
#